data_AF-A0A3M0ZBQ1-F1
#
_entry.id   AF-A0A3M0ZBQ1-F1
#
_cell.length_a   1.000
_cell.length_b   1.000
_cell.length_c   1.000
_cell.angle_alpha   90.00
_cell.angle_beta   90.00
_cell.angle_gamma   90.00
#
_symmetry.space_group_name_H-M   'P 1'
#
loop_
_entity.id
_entity.type
_entity.pdbx_description
1 polymer ?
#
loop_
_entity_poly.entity_id
_entity_poly.type
_entity_poly.pdbx_seq_one_letter_code
_entity_poly.pdbx_strand_id
1 'polypeptide(L)'
;AIRKVDPNHMLLGTRDYHFDAIRSVLDIMGKYCDVISTNDYAWIDVEKGVPSSRIAVWRELHEASGRPVLITEWSFPALDSGLPCRGGAGMRVETQAQRARCFTFYQGAIMSQPYMIGSLYFCWADQPKLGVGRFLAEDCNYGLVKENDDEWPELVAAATQIHVRAEAIHAAAKPMYVYHSAGSQWKTPLPGKGIYQAGQLSLELIGRGVKLKLDDQDLGFLIPVLRQRRPENRWVSPRDARIVDVRSGKGFTVLDIQFSHPGDRPEERRDAAAFAAIYRLVLPPRGEWFASQPISVRNCSAQEWTLVDIHNGVFPANGKTAQPVKVPIYKAGVWEDRAAQLGLASTTASGDMAINYWSRDGHPFADAKFRVDKKLAPGEEAIINGPIVFHCGYRLSEVSSKDKVKAMKALAESLTH
;
A
#
# COMPACT_ATOMS: atom_id res chain seq x y z
N ALA A 1 -9.85 34.03 13.56
CA ALA A 1 -9.73 35.07 12.51
C ALA A 1 -10.91 35.02 11.55
N ILE A 2 -11.11 33.93 10.79
CA ILE A 2 -12.17 33.82 9.76
C ILE A 2 -13.57 34.12 10.33
N ARG A 3 -14.02 33.42 11.38
CA ARG A 3 -15.35 33.66 11.99
C ARG A 3 -15.62 35.11 12.43
N LYS A 4 -14.57 35.92 12.68
CA LYS A 4 -14.73 37.33 13.07
C LYS A 4 -15.08 38.21 11.88
N VAL A 5 -14.52 37.91 10.70
CA VAL A 5 -14.67 38.71 9.48
C VAL A 5 -15.72 38.14 8.53
N ASP A 6 -15.98 36.84 8.65
CA ASP A 6 -16.93 36.11 7.84
C ASP A 6 -17.70 35.07 8.69
N PRO A 7 -18.71 35.52 9.45
CA PRO A 7 -19.43 34.66 10.39
C PRO A 7 -20.45 33.73 9.72
N ASN A 8 -20.81 33.99 8.45
CA ASN A 8 -21.90 33.29 7.77
C ASN A 8 -21.44 32.10 6.90
N HIS A 9 -20.13 31.96 6.67
CA HIS A 9 -19.57 30.90 5.81
C HIS A 9 -18.91 29.79 6.62
N MET A 10 -18.95 28.58 6.05
CA MET A 10 -18.37 27.38 6.64
C MET A 10 -16.84 27.41 6.63
N LEU A 11 -16.23 26.92 7.70
CA LEU A 11 -14.82 26.59 7.76
C LEU A 11 -14.60 25.17 7.24
N LEU A 12 -14.00 25.06 6.05
CA LEU A 12 -13.89 23.80 5.32
C LEU A 12 -12.69 22.92 5.69
N GLY A 13 -11.97 23.21 6.78
CA GLY A 13 -10.79 22.45 7.18
C GLY A 13 -9.50 22.89 6.45
N THR A 14 -8.57 21.95 6.28
CA THR A 14 -7.16 22.22 5.93
C THR A 14 -6.63 21.43 4.73
N ARG A 15 -7.47 20.65 4.04
CA ARG A 15 -7.12 19.90 2.81
C ARG A 15 -5.95 18.94 2.99
N ASP A 16 -5.80 18.34 4.16
CA ASP A 16 -4.62 17.52 4.44
C ASP A 16 -4.56 16.30 3.53
N TYR A 17 -3.39 16.09 2.93
CA TYR A 17 -3.14 14.98 1.99
C TYR A 17 -2.83 13.65 2.71
N HIS A 18 -2.36 13.72 3.96
CA HIS A 18 -1.98 12.55 4.74
C HIS A 18 -2.90 12.38 5.95
N PHE A 19 -3.87 11.47 5.84
CA PHE A 19 -4.75 11.11 6.96
C PHE A 19 -3.98 10.85 8.27
N ASP A 20 -2.85 10.12 8.17
CA ASP A 20 -1.98 9.83 9.31
C ASP A 20 -1.45 11.08 10.02
N ALA A 21 -1.27 12.20 9.31
CA ALA A 21 -0.74 13.44 9.86
C ALA A 21 -1.76 14.18 10.72
N ILE A 22 -3.06 14.04 10.41
CA ILE A 22 -4.13 14.75 11.14
C ILE A 22 -4.90 13.87 12.12
N ARG A 23 -4.72 12.55 12.07
CA ARG A 23 -5.48 11.60 12.90
C ARG A 23 -5.52 11.96 14.38
N SER A 24 -4.40 12.45 14.94
CA SER A 24 -4.29 12.81 16.36
C SER A 24 -4.92 14.15 16.74
N VAL A 25 -5.38 14.93 15.76
CA VAL A 25 -5.99 16.26 15.98
C VAL A 25 -7.38 16.37 15.38
N LEU A 26 -7.97 15.28 14.86
CA LEU A 26 -9.30 15.30 14.23
C LEU A 26 -10.40 15.78 15.18
N ASP A 27 -10.33 15.43 16.47
CA ASP A 27 -11.26 15.89 17.50
C ASP A 27 -11.15 17.41 17.73
N ILE A 28 -9.93 17.94 17.68
CA ILE A 28 -9.65 19.37 17.79
C ILE A 28 -10.15 20.08 16.53
N MET A 29 -9.84 19.55 15.34
CA MET A 29 -10.34 20.08 14.07
C MET A 29 -11.87 20.14 14.06
N GLY A 30 -12.54 19.09 14.53
CA GLY A 30 -13.99 19.01 14.64
C GLY A 30 -14.62 20.07 15.57
N LYS A 31 -13.88 20.58 16.56
CA LYS A 31 -14.36 21.68 17.42
C LYS A 31 -14.40 23.03 16.69
N TYR A 32 -13.52 23.23 15.71
CA TYR A 32 -13.35 24.54 15.07
C TYR A 32 -13.90 24.59 13.63
N CYS A 33 -13.72 23.52 12.87
CA CYS A 33 -14.15 23.41 11.47
C CYS A 33 -15.59 22.90 11.38
N ASP A 34 -16.31 23.38 10.36
CA ASP A 34 -17.68 22.93 10.07
C ASP A 34 -17.66 21.68 9.19
N VAL A 35 -16.60 21.51 8.39
CA VAL A 35 -16.34 20.36 7.50
C VAL A 35 -14.86 19.96 7.63
N ILE A 36 -14.58 18.66 7.53
CA ILE A 36 -13.20 18.16 7.37
C ILE A 36 -12.91 17.94 5.89
N SER A 37 -11.93 18.67 5.35
CA SER A 37 -11.44 18.44 3.99
C SER A 37 -10.14 17.65 3.96
N THR A 38 -10.00 16.79 2.95
CA THR A 38 -8.77 16.03 2.69
C THR A 38 -8.57 15.86 1.19
N ASN A 39 -7.31 15.84 0.75
CA ASN A 39 -6.94 15.41 -0.59
C ASN A 39 -6.73 13.89 -0.55
N ASP A 40 -7.38 13.11 -1.43
CA ASP A 40 -7.25 11.65 -1.42
C ASP A 40 -7.01 11.06 -2.82
N TYR A 41 -5.74 10.89 -3.11
CA TYR A 41 -5.24 10.25 -4.32
C TYR A 41 -5.07 8.74 -4.10
N ALA A 42 -6.19 8.03 -3.94
CA ALA A 42 -6.20 6.62 -3.60
C ALA A 42 -5.75 5.72 -4.76
N TRP A 43 -5.23 4.56 -4.39
CA TRP A 43 -5.09 3.42 -5.28
C TRP A 43 -6.36 2.57 -5.21
N ILE A 44 -6.92 2.26 -6.38
CA ILE A 44 -8.13 1.44 -6.51
C ILE A 44 -7.89 0.31 -7.50
N ASP A 45 -8.81 -0.63 -7.57
CA ASP A 45 -8.80 -1.66 -8.59
C ASP A 45 -9.57 -1.17 -9.83
N VAL A 46 -8.93 -1.23 -11.00
CA VAL A 46 -9.50 -0.72 -12.26
C VAL A 46 -10.71 -1.54 -12.75
N GLU A 47 -10.91 -2.75 -12.21
CA GLU A 47 -12.05 -3.62 -12.53
C GLU A 47 -13.03 -3.72 -11.36
N LYS A 48 -12.54 -3.79 -10.12
CA LYS A 48 -13.35 -4.07 -8.92
C LYS A 48 -13.80 -2.80 -8.16
N GLY A 49 -13.16 -1.67 -8.40
CA GLY A 49 -13.46 -0.40 -7.74
C GLY A 49 -12.64 -0.13 -6.49
N VAL A 50 -13.25 0.53 -5.51
CA VAL A 50 -12.62 1.06 -4.30
C VAL A 50 -12.55 -0.03 -3.22
N PRO A 51 -11.39 -0.27 -2.58
CA PRO A 51 -11.34 -1.23 -1.48
C PRO A 51 -12.11 -0.71 -0.26
N SER A 52 -12.83 -1.61 0.43
CA SER A 52 -13.54 -1.31 1.69
C SER A 52 -12.63 -0.72 2.77
N SER A 53 -11.34 -1.05 2.77
CA SER A 53 -10.32 -0.45 3.65
C SER A 53 -10.22 1.08 3.47
N ARG A 54 -10.42 1.58 2.25
CA ARG A 54 -10.46 3.03 1.98
C ARG A 54 -11.72 3.69 2.55
N ILE A 55 -12.87 3.01 2.45
CA ILE A 55 -14.12 3.49 3.05
C ILE A 55 -13.99 3.62 4.57
N ALA A 56 -13.29 2.67 5.21
CA ALA A 56 -13.00 2.74 6.65
C ALA A 56 -12.18 3.99 7.02
N VAL A 57 -11.21 4.39 6.20
CA VAL A 57 -10.44 5.63 6.42
C VAL A 57 -11.34 6.87 6.34
N TRP A 58 -12.21 6.95 5.33
CA TRP A 58 -13.15 8.08 5.21
C TRP A 58 -14.15 8.13 6.37
N ARG A 59 -14.60 6.97 6.83
CA ARG A 59 -15.49 6.86 7.97
C ARG A 59 -14.81 7.35 9.24
N GLU A 60 -13.54 7.02 9.42
CA GLU A 60 -12.77 7.46 10.57
C GLU A 60 -12.62 9.00 10.60
N LEU A 61 -12.40 9.66 9.45
CA LEU A 61 -12.39 11.13 9.38
C LEU A 61 -13.67 11.72 9.97
N HIS A 62 -14.82 11.16 9.59
CA HIS A 62 -16.12 11.59 10.06
C HIS A 62 -16.31 11.30 11.56
N GLU A 63 -16.09 10.05 11.98
CA GLU A 63 -16.35 9.60 13.35
C GLU A 63 -15.44 10.29 14.37
N ALA A 64 -14.15 10.47 14.06
CA ALA A 64 -13.20 11.09 14.98
C ALA A 64 -13.38 12.62 15.11
N SER A 65 -13.85 13.28 14.05
CA SER A 65 -14.10 14.73 14.07
C SER A 65 -15.53 15.10 14.45
N GLY A 66 -16.49 14.19 14.28
CA GLY A 66 -17.92 14.48 14.39
C GLY A 66 -18.45 15.42 13.29
N ARG A 67 -17.75 15.55 12.16
CA ARG A 67 -18.09 16.50 11.08
C ARG A 67 -18.26 15.81 9.72
N PRO A 68 -19.02 16.40 8.79
CA PRO A 68 -19.05 15.96 7.41
C PRO A 68 -17.67 16.04 6.75
N VAL A 69 -17.46 15.23 5.70
CA VAL A 69 -16.20 15.11 4.98
C VAL A 69 -16.34 15.64 3.54
N LEU A 70 -15.31 16.33 3.06
CA LEU A 70 -15.17 16.84 1.70
C LEU A 70 -13.83 16.37 1.11
N ILE A 71 -13.87 15.59 0.02
CA ILE A 71 -12.63 15.25 -0.71
C ILE A 71 -12.29 16.41 -1.65
N THR A 72 -11.16 17.05 -1.44
CA THR A 72 -10.83 18.31 -2.12
C THR A 72 -9.88 18.19 -3.31
N GLU A 73 -9.22 17.04 -3.46
CA GLU A 73 -8.47 16.67 -4.66
C GLU A 73 -8.39 15.16 -4.79
N TRP A 74 -8.53 14.68 -6.01
CA TRP A 74 -8.27 13.32 -6.46
C TRP A 74 -8.29 13.29 -7.98
N SER A 75 -7.59 12.31 -8.58
CA SER A 75 -7.62 12.05 -10.02
C SER A 75 -6.81 10.80 -10.40
N PHE A 76 -6.93 10.40 -11.67
CA PHE A 76 -6.23 9.25 -12.25
C PHE A 76 -5.63 9.65 -13.61
N PRO A 77 -4.32 9.94 -13.70
CA PRO A 77 -3.68 10.19 -14.99
C PRO A 77 -3.65 8.92 -15.86
N ALA A 78 -3.81 9.07 -17.17
CA ALA A 78 -3.70 7.99 -18.15
C ALA A 78 -2.42 8.11 -18.99
N LEU A 79 -1.77 6.98 -19.22
CA LEU A 79 -0.46 6.92 -19.91
C LEU A 79 -0.57 6.97 -21.44
N ASP A 80 -1.76 6.82 -22.01
CA ASP A 80 -2.05 6.97 -23.44
C ASP A 80 -2.36 8.43 -23.86
N SER A 81 -2.24 9.39 -22.94
CA SER A 81 -2.55 10.80 -23.19
C SER A 81 -1.55 11.54 -24.09
N GLY A 82 -0.37 10.96 -24.32
CA GLY A 82 0.76 11.64 -24.98
C GLY A 82 1.57 12.56 -24.05
N LEU A 83 1.11 12.77 -22.81
CA LEU A 83 1.88 13.40 -21.74
C LEU A 83 2.77 12.39 -21.01
N PRO A 84 3.87 12.84 -20.37
CA PRO A 84 4.80 11.92 -19.73
C PRO A 84 4.24 11.27 -18.46
N CYS A 85 3.39 11.99 -17.72
CA CYS A 85 2.73 11.53 -16.49
C CYS A 85 3.68 10.92 -15.43
N ARG A 86 4.89 11.48 -15.30
CA ARG A 86 5.97 10.98 -14.43
C ARG A 86 5.95 11.59 -13.02
N GLY A 87 5.53 12.84 -12.90
CA GLY A 87 5.46 13.61 -11.66
C GLY A 87 4.03 13.83 -11.16
N GLY A 88 3.86 14.20 -9.89
CA GLY A 88 2.54 14.45 -9.26
C GLY A 88 1.91 13.24 -8.56
N ALA A 89 0.81 13.47 -7.84
CA ALA A 89 0.11 12.47 -7.02
C ALA A 89 -0.74 11.47 -7.85
N GLY A 90 -1.43 10.54 -7.18
CA GLY A 90 -2.41 9.67 -7.86
C GLY A 90 -1.85 8.40 -8.51
N MET A 91 -2.73 7.41 -8.58
CA MET A 91 -2.53 6.19 -9.35
C MET A 91 -2.62 6.50 -10.86
N ARG A 92 -1.68 5.98 -11.65
CA ARG A 92 -1.75 6.07 -13.12
C ARG A 92 -2.49 4.88 -13.68
N VAL A 93 -3.19 5.05 -14.79
CA VAL A 93 -3.87 3.98 -15.53
C VAL A 93 -3.34 3.92 -16.97
N GLU A 94 -3.56 2.79 -17.65
CA GLU A 94 -3.04 2.60 -19.01
C GLU A 94 -3.76 3.46 -20.03
N THR A 95 -5.09 3.57 -19.92
CA THR A 95 -5.92 4.18 -20.96
C THR A 95 -6.91 5.22 -20.45
N GLN A 96 -7.32 6.13 -21.34
CA GLN A 96 -8.41 7.08 -21.08
C GLN A 96 -9.72 6.37 -20.68
N ALA A 97 -9.99 5.19 -21.25
CA ALA A 97 -11.13 4.36 -20.85
C ALA A 97 -11.03 3.86 -19.40
N GLN A 98 -9.84 3.41 -18.97
CA GLN A 98 -9.59 3.06 -17.57
C GLN A 98 -9.71 4.27 -16.65
N ARG A 99 -9.26 5.45 -17.10
CA ARG A 99 -9.36 6.72 -16.35
C ARG A 99 -10.82 7.11 -16.11
N ALA A 100 -11.65 7.08 -17.15
CA ALA A 100 -13.08 7.33 -17.06
C ALA A 100 -13.81 6.32 -16.15
N ARG A 101 -13.41 5.05 -16.20
CA ARG A 101 -13.95 4.02 -15.30
C ARG A 101 -13.56 4.26 -13.84
N CYS A 102 -12.28 4.56 -13.58
CA CYS A 102 -11.78 4.87 -12.24
C CYS A 102 -12.47 6.12 -11.68
N PHE A 103 -12.72 7.14 -12.52
CA PHE A 103 -13.55 8.29 -12.16
C PHE A 103 -14.93 7.85 -11.65
N THR A 104 -15.62 7.02 -12.43
CA THR A 104 -16.96 6.52 -12.09
C THR A 104 -16.96 5.74 -10.77
N PHE A 105 -16.00 4.83 -10.59
CA PHE A 105 -15.86 4.03 -9.37
C PHE A 105 -15.61 4.90 -8.14
N TYR A 106 -14.64 5.81 -8.24
CA TYR A 106 -14.22 6.61 -7.11
C TYR A 106 -15.27 7.65 -6.72
N GLN A 107 -15.80 8.40 -7.70
CA GLN A 107 -16.84 9.39 -7.48
C GLN A 107 -18.13 8.74 -6.95
N GLY A 108 -18.52 7.58 -7.49
CA GLY A 108 -19.67 6.81 -6.99
C GLY A 108 -19.46 6.30 -5.55
N ALA A 109 -18.29 5.77 -5.23
CA ALA A 109 -17.97 5.32 -3.87
C ALA A 109 -18.03 6.48 -2.86
N ILE A 110 -17.47 7.65 -3.21
CA ILE A 110 -17.52 8.88 -2.43
C ILE A 110 -18.97 9.32 -2.19
N MET A 111 -19.76 9.51 -3.26
CA MET A 111 -21.14 10.03 -3.17
C MET A 111 -22.05 9.10 -2.38
N SER A 112 -21.78 7.79 -2.40
CA SER A 112 -22.58 6.80 -1.66
C SER A 112 -22.35 6.80 -0.15
N GLN A 113 -21.41 7.59 0.38
CA GLN A 113 -21.18 7.71 1.82
C GLN A 113 -22.05 8.83 2.41
N PRO A 114 -22.86 8.57 3.46
CA PRO A 114 -23.82 9.55 3.99
C PRO A 114 -23.16 10.76 4.68
N TYR A 115 -21.91 10.62 5.15
CA TYR A 115 -21.16 11.72 5.76
C TYR A 115 -20.33 12.53 4.76
N MET A 116 -20.35 12.16 3.48
CA MET A 116 -19.57 12.82 2.43
C MET A 116 -20.44 13.85 1.72
N ILE A 117 -20.07 15.13 1.82
CA ILE A 117 -20.89 16.24 1.30
C ILE A 117 -20.41 16.80 -0.04
N GLY A 118 -19.30 16.27 -0.56
CA GLY A 118 -18.79 16.70 -1.85
C GLY A 118 -17.45 16.10 -2.21
N SER A 119 -17.03 16.40 -3.42
CA SER A 119 -15.81 15.92 -4.03
C SER A 119 -15.36 16.87 -5.14
N LEU A 120 -14.08 17.23 -5.15
CA LEU A 120 -13.48 18.13 -6.12
C LEU A 120 -12.41 17.36 -6.90
N TYR A 121 -12.67 17.14 -8.19
CA TYR A 121 -11.74 16.50 -9.10
C TYR A 121 -10.58 17.47 -9.43
N PHE A 122 -9.34 17.00 -9.28
CA PHE A 122 -8.15 17.78 -9.61
C PHE A 122 -7.65 17.34 -10.99
N CYS A 123 -7.74 18.16 -12.04
CA CYS A 123 -8.12 19.59 -12.07
C CYS A 123 -8.84 19.95 -13.39
N TRP A 124 -8.99 21.25 -13.69
CA TRP A 124 -9.63 21.72 -14.92
C TRP A 124 -8.87 21.28 -16.18
N ALA A 125 -7.63 21.76 -16.35
CA ALA A 125 -6.81 21.52 -17.54
C ALA A 125 -5.60 20.63 -17.23
N ASP A 126 -5.14 19.89 -18.22
CA ASP A 126 -3.89 19.11 -18.14
C ASP A 126 -2.69 19.97 -17.79
N GLN A 127 -1.71 19.36 -17.13
CA GLN A 127 -0.47 20.04 -16.80
C GLN A 127 0.50 20.04 -17.98
N PRO A 128 1.35 21.07 -18.11
CA PRO A 128 2.30 21.16 -19.20
C PRO A 128 3.26 19.97 -19.22
N LYS A 129 3.60 19.49 -20.42
CA LYS A 129 4.55 18.38 -20.63
C LYS A 129 5.94 18.60 -19.97
N LEU A 130 6.33 19.85 -19.79
CA LEU A 130 7.62 20.24 -19.19
C LEU A 130 7.56 20.44 -17.68
N GLY A 131 6.40 20.23 -17.05
CA GLY A 131 6.15 20.52 -15.65
C GLY A 131 5.40 21.83 -15.44
N VAL A 132 4.61 21.92 -14.36
CA VAL A 132 3.89 23.15 -13.95
C VAL A 132 4.83 24.29 -13.56
N GLY A 133 6.06 24.00 -13.14
CA GLY A 133 7.05 25.04 -12.89
C GLY A 133 8.43 24.49 -12.58
N ARG A 134 9.40 25.41 -12.43
CA ARG A 134 10.82 25.07 -12.19
C ARG A 134 11.06 24.09 -11.03
N PHE A 135 10.20 24.13 -10.01
CA PHE A 135 10.29 23.29 -8.82
C PHE A 135 9.14 22.28 -8.69
N LEU A 136 8.19 22.29 -9.63
CA LEU A 136 7.01 21.42 -9.65
C LEU A 136 6.99 20.66 -10.97
N ALA A 137 7.62 19.49 -10.96
CA ALA A 137 7.76 18.62 -12.12
C ALA A 137 6.48 17.81 -12.45
N GLU A 138 5.30 18.30 -12.06
CA GLU A 138 4.05 17.62 -12.37
C GLU A 138 3.69 17.82 -13.85
N ASP A 139 3.56 16.72 -14.58
CA ASP A 139 3.48 16.65 -16.03
C ASP A 139 2.36 15.68 -16.48
N CYS A 140 1.27 15.66 -15.72
CA CYS A 140 0.18 14.68 -15.87
C CYS A 140 -1.04 15.24 -16.61
N ASN A 141 -1.76 14.33 -17.28
CA ASN A 141 -3.08 14.59 -17.84
C ASN A 141 -4.18 14.57 -16.75
N TYR A 142 -4.09 15.47 -15.77
CA TYR A 142 -5.11 15.54 -14.71
C TYR A 142 -6.42 16.17 -15.18
N GLY A 143 -6.44 16.95 -16.25
CA GLY A 143 -7.54 17.83 -16.63
C GLY A 143 -8.80 17.11 -17.10
N LEU A 144 -9.96 17.72 -16.87
CA LEU A 144 -11.17 17.43 -17.66
C LEU A 144 -10.98 17.84 -19.13
N VAL A 145 -10.16 18.85 -19.36
CA VAL A 145 -9.72 19.31 -20.67
C VAL A 145 -8.20 19.23 -20.81
N LYS A 146 -7.72 19.22 -22.05
CA LYS A 146 -6.30 19.30 -22.40
C LYS A 146 -5.78 20.74 -22.20
N GLU A 147 -4.46 20.92 -22.38
CA GLU A 147 -3.82 22.25 -22.33
C GLU A 147 -4.41 23.23 -23.37
N ASN A 148 -4.94 22.73 -24.48
CA ASN A 148 -5.59 23.52 -25.53
C ASN A 148 -7.12 23.63 -25.37
N ASP A 149 -7.67 23.32 -24.19
CA ASP A 149 -9.10 23.37 -23.85
C ASP A 149 -10.00 22.34 -24.57
N ASP A 150 -9.42 21.45 -25.38
CA ASP A 150 -10.15 20.30 -25.94
C ASP A 150 -10.54 19.33 -24.81
N GLU A 151 -11.77 18.81 -24.86
CA GLU A 151 -12.24 17.83 -23.88
C GLU A 151 -11.51 16.48 -23.93
N TRP A 152 -11.46 15.80 -22.79
CA TRP A 152 -11.25 14.35 -22.71
C TRP A 152 -12.62 13.65 -22.75
N PRO A 153 -13.09 13.18 -23.93
CA PRO A 153 -14.50 12.82 -24.12
C PRO A 153 -14.95 11.66 -23.22
N GLU A 154 -14.11 10.64 -22.99
CA GLU A 154 -14.46 9.53 -22.11
C GLU A 154 -14.66 9.99 -20.66
N LEU A 155 -13.82 10.92 -20.20
CA LEU A 155 -13.87 11.43 -18.84
C LEU A 155 -15.07 12.36 -18.64
N VAL A 156 -15.33 13.27 -19.58
CA VAL A 156 -16.50 14.18 -19.55
C VAL A 156 -17.79 13.37 -19.60
N ALA A 157 -17.86 12.33 -20.43
CA ALA A 157 -19.01 11.43 -20.48
C ALA A 157 -19.24 10.71 -19.12
N ALA A 158 -18.18 10.16 -18.52
CA ALA A 158 -18.27 9.51 -17.20
C ALA A 158 -18.72 10.49 -16.10
N ALA A 159 -18.17 11.70 -16.08
CA ALA A 159 -18.55 12.75 -15.13
C ALA A 159 -20.03 13.13 -15.29
N THR A 160 -20.48 13.35 -16.52
CA THR A 160 -21.88 13.66 -16.83
C THR A 160 -22.80 12.55 -16.32
N GLN A 161 -22.51 11.29 -16.64
CA GLN A 161 -23.36 10.14 -16.30
C GLN A 161 -23.49 9.91 -14.79
N ILE A 162 -22.42 10.11 -14.01
CA ILE A 162 -22.48 9.87 -12.56
C ILE A 162 -23.07 11.07 -11.82
N HIS A 163 -22.79 12.30 -12.24
CA HIS A 163 -23.28 13.51 -11.56
C HIS A 163 -24.79 13.71 -11.65
N VAL A 164 -25.43 13.32 -12.77
CA VAL A 164 -26.91 13.37 -12.88
C VAL A 164 -27.62 12.46 -11.87
N ARG A 165 -26.89 11.54 -11.21
CA ARG A 165 -27.41 10.62 -10.20
C ARG A 165 -26.93 10.97 -8.79
N ALA A 166 -26.17 12.04 -8.59
CA ALA A 166 -25.46 12.33 -7.35
C ALA A 166 -26.40 12.35 -6.12
N GLU A 167 -27.48 13.12 -6.18
CA GLU A 167 -28.44 13.23 -5.07
C GLU A 167 -29.10 11.89 -4.74
N ALA A 168 -29.51 11.14 -5.76
CA ALA A 168 -30.14 9.83 -5.58
C ALA A 168 -29.17 8.79 -4.99
N ILE A 169 -27.91 8.80 -5.42
CA ILE A 169 -26.86 7.92 -4.89
C ILE A 169 -26.61 8.27 -3.42
N HIS A 170 -26.47 9.56 -3.10
CA HIS A 170 -26.20 10.02 -1.75
C HIS A 170 -27.36 9.71 -0.79
N ALA A 171 -28.60 10.01 -1.20
CA ALA A 171 -29.80 9.71 -0.42
C ALA A 171 -29.98 8.21 -0.16
N ALA A 172 -29.55 7.35 -1.09
CA ALA A 172 -29.63 5.90 -0.90
C ALA A 172 -28.64 5.38 0.15
N ALA A 173 -27.51 6.05 0.37
CA ALA A 173 -26.46 5.70 1.33
C ALA A 173 -26.00 4.22 1.26
N LYS A 174 -26.01 3.63 0.05
CA LYS A 174 -25.59 2.25 -0.22
C LYS A 174 -24.23 2.26 -0.91
N PRO A 175 -23.16 1.72 -0.29
CA PRO A 175 -21.82 1.72 -0.86
C PRO A 175 -21.81 1.22 -2.31
N MET A 176 -21.32 2.05 -3.23
CA MET A 176 -21.19 1.74 -4.65
C MET A 176 -19.73 1.50 -5.03
N TYR A 177 -19.49 0.53 -5.91
CA TYR A 177 -18.16 0.21 -6.42
C TYR A 177 -17.14 -0.09 -5.31
N VAL A 178 -17.59 -0.73 -4.23
CA VAL A 178 -16.74 -1.12 -3.09
C VAL A 178 -16.55 -2.63 -3.08
N TYR A 179 -15.30 -3.10 -2.92
CA TYR A 179 -14.98 -4.52 -2.79
C TYR A 179 -14.32 -4.87 -1.45
N HIS A 180 -14.44 -6.13 -1.02
CA HIS A 180 -13.84 -6.67 0.21
C HIS A 180 -12.81 -7.73 -0.15
N SER A 181 -11.64 -7.72 0.49
CA SER A 181 -10.62 -8.77 0.35
C SER A 181 -10.87 -9.90 1.37
N ALA A 182 -10.76 -11.17 0.97
CA ALA A 182 -10.97 -12.30 1.86
C ALA A 182 -9.66 -12.74 2.55
N GLY A 183 -9.73 -13.03 3.85
CA GLY A 183 -8.63 -13.63 4.63
C GLY A 183 -8.60 -15.16 4.53
N SER A 184 -7.42 -15.77 4.73
CA SER A 184 -7.23 -17.25 4.68
C SER A 184 -6.45 -17.80 5.88
N GLN A 185 -6.79 -19.02 6.37
CA GLN A 185 -6.17 -19.72 7.52
C GLN A 185 -5.96 -21.23 7.25
N TRP A 186 -4.91 -21.85 7.84
CA TRP A 186 -4.53 -23.29 7.70
C TRP A 186 -3.71 -23.77 8.94
N LYS A 187 -3.74 -25.09 9.31
CA LYS A 187 -3.25 -25.66 10.62
C LYS A 187 -2.23 -26.85 10.55
N THR A 188 -1.32 -26.88 11.56
CA THR A 188 -0.50 -27.98 12.22
C THR A 188 0.88 -28.44 11.65
N PRO A 189 1.86 -28.91 12.51
CA PRO A 189 3.30 -28.57 12.44
C PRO A 189 4.36 -29.70 12.35
N LEU A 190 5.60 -29.36 11.90
CA LEU A 190 6.90 -30.06 12.11
C LEU A 190 8.12 -29.09 11.94
N PRO A 191 9.35 -29.41 12.43
CA PRO A 191 10.46 -28.46 12.61
C PRO A 191 11.58 -28.47 11.52
N GLY A 192 12.37 -27.38 11.45
CA GLY A 192 13.78 -27.38 10.97
C GLY A 192 14.24 -26.17 10.13
N LYS A 193 15.54 -25.80 10.21
CA LYS A 193 16.22 -24.94 9.22
C LYS A 193 16.35 -25.72 7.90
N GLY A 194 16.22 -25.06 6.76
CA GLY A 194 16.36 -25.71 5.45
C GLY A 194 16.37 -24.74 4.28
N ILE A 195 16.63 -25.29 3.09
CA ILE A 195 16.47 -24.60 1.81
C ILE A 195 15.16 -25.09 1.21
N TYR A 196 14.29 -24.14 0.81
CA TYR A 196 12.99 -24.44 0.22
C TYR A 196 12.92 -23.87 -1.19
N GLN A 197 12.39 -24.65 -2.11
CA GLN A 197 12.44 -24.35 -3.54
C GLN A 197 11.03 -24.11 -4.08
N ALA A 198 10.94 -23.12 -4.96
CA ALA A 198 9.81 -22.81 -5.81
C ALA A 198 10.34 -22.64 -7.23
N GLY A 199 10.45 -23.73 -7.98
CA GLY A 199 11.10 -23.73 -9.30
C GLY A 199 12.55 -23.25 -9.24
N GLN A 200 12.82 -22.10 -9.85
CA GLN A 200 14.15 -21.48 -9.85
C GLN A 200 14.37 -20.61 -8.61
N LEU A 201 13.32 -20.25 -7.88
CA LEU A 201 13.47 -19.45 -6.67
C LEU A 201 13.76 -20.35 -5.46
N SER A 202 14.82 -20.05 -4.71
CA SER A 202 15.12 -20.71 -3.43
C SER A 202 15.10 -19.74 -2.24
N LEU A 203 14.62 -20.25 -1.11
CA LEU A 203 14.56 -19.57 0.19
C LEU A 203 15.48 -20.26 1.18
N GLU A 204 16.40 -19.51 1.77
CA GLU A 204 17.34 -19.97 2.80
C GLU A 204 17.13 -19.14 4.08
N LEU A 205 16.80 -19.80 5.19
CA LEU A 205 16.64 -19.11 6.47
C LEU A 205 18.00 -18.61 6.98
N ILE A 206 18.09 -17.31 7.27
CA ILE A 206 19.28 -16.67 7.82
C ILE A 206 18.96 -16.06 9.19
N GLY A 207 19.97 -15.73 9.98
CA GLY A 207 19.78 -15.30 11.38
C GLY A 207 18.72 -14.22 11.59
N ARG A 208 18.55 -13.26 10.67
CA ARG A 208 17.59 -12.16 10.79
C ARG A 208 16.47 -12.14 9.74
N GLY A 209 16.31 -13.19 8.94
CA GLY A 209 15.51 -13.08 7.72
C GLY A 209 15.48 -14.35 6.87
N VAL A 210 15.05 -14.19 5.63
CA VAL A 210 15.11 -15.24 4.61
C VAL A 210 15.89 -14.70 3.42
N LYS A 211 16.98 -15.38 3.05
CA LYS A 211 17.73 -15.09 1.83
C LYS A 211 17.01 -15.69 0.63
N LEU A 212 16.90 -14.90 -0.43
CA LEU A 212 16.25 -15.23 -1.68
C LEU A 212 17.33 -15.45 -2.75
N LYS A 213 17.27 -16.55 -3.49
CA LYS A 213 18.11 -16.77 -4.67
C LYS A 213 17.26 -17.12 -5.87
N LEU A 214 17.67 -16.65 -7.05
CA LEU A 214 17.13 -17.09 -8.32
C LEU A 214 18.21 -17.95 -9.01
N ASP A 215 17.91 -19.24 -9.14
CA ASP A 215 18.89 -20.31 -9.32
C ASP A 215 19.94 -20.24 -8.19
N ASP A 216 21.21 -20.09 -8.54
CA ASP A 216 22.32 -19.94 -7.59
C ASP A 216 22.72 -18.47 -7.34
N GLN A 217 22.02 -17.50 -7.95
CA GLN A 217 22.35 -16.09 -7.82
C GLN A 217 21.60 -15.44 -6.66
N ASP A 218 22.32 -14.68 -5.84
CA ASP A 218 21.74 -13.95 -4.72
C ASP A 218 20.80 -12.83 -5.22
N LEU A 219 19.50 -13.01 -4.96
CA LEU A 219 18.48 -12.04 -5.32
C LEU A 219 18.31 -11.02 -4.19
N GLY A 220 18.16 -11.48 -2.95
CA GLY A 220 17.93 -10.55 -1.86
C GLY A 220 17.55 -11.19 -0.54
N PHE A 221 16.84 -10.42 0.28
CA PHE A 221 16.42 -10.82 1.62
C PHE A 221 14.99 -10.36 1.90
N LEU A 222 14.16 -11.25 2.44
CA LEU A 222 12.97 -10.88 3.19
C LEU A 222 13.35 -10.66 4.66
N ILE A 223 13.19 -9.43 5.14
CA ILE A 223 13.39 -9.06 6.56
C ILE A 223 12.17 -8.24 6.99
N PRO A 224 11.29 -8.79 7.84
CA PRO A 224 10.16 -8.03 8.34
C PRO A 224 10.63 -6.90 9.26
N VAL A 225 9.91 -5.78 9.26
CA VAL A 225 10.19 -4.66 10.16
C VAL A 225 8.90 -4.26 10.86
N LEU A 226 8.94 -4.17 12.18
CA LEU A 226 7.80 -3.71 12.98
C LEU A 226 8.02 -2.26 13.39
N ARG A 227 7.04 -1.39 13.10
CA ARG A 227 7.02 -0.04 13.66
C ARG A 227 6.39 -0.10 15.04
N GLN A 228 7.20 0.06 16.06
CA GLN A 228 6.80 0.07 17.47
C GLN A 228 6.69 1.51 17.97
N ARG A 229 5.76 1.80 18.87
CA ARG A 229 5.69 3.11 19.56
C ARG A 229 5.78 2.96 21.07
N ARG A 230 6.84 3.54 21.65
CA ARG A 230 7.18 3.51 23.07
C ARG A 230 8.33 4.48 23.45
N PRO A 231 8.08 5.68 24.03
CA PRO A 231 7.03 6.65 23.66
C PRO A 231 7.18 7.17 22.21
N GLU A 232 8.36 7.01 21.60
CA GLU A 232 8.66 7.37 20.22
C GLU A 232 8.40 6.21 19.25
N ASN A 233 8.29 6.52 17.95
CA ASN A 233 8.27 5.50 16.90
C ASN A 233 9.67 4.92 16.64
N ARG A 234 9.75 3.60 16.50
CA ARG A 234 10.97 2.85 16.17
C ARG A 234 10.66 1.76 15.14
N TRP A 235 11.57 1.58 14.19
CA TRP A 235 11.50 0.51 13.19
C TRP A 235 12.47 -0.59 13.59
N VAL A 236 11.94 -1.75 13.95
CA VAL A 236 12.70 -2.83 14.57
C VAL A 236 12.66 -4.06 13.66
N SER A 237 13.83 -4.44 13.15
CA SER A 237 14.04 -5.70 12.44
C SER A 237 14.28 -6.85 13.44
N PRO A 238 13.95 -8.10 13.11
CA PRO A 238 14.30 -9.24 13.96
C PRO A 238 15.82 -9.44 14.04
N ARG A 239 16.25 -10.13 15.10
CA ARG A 239 17.62 -10.63 15.29
C ARG A 239 17.73 -12.15 15.20
N ASP A 240 16.60 -12.85 15.30
CA ASP A 240 16.51 -14.30 15.14
C ASP A 240 15.35 -14.69 14.20
N ALA A 241 15.51 -15.79 13.47
CA ALA A 241 14.48 -16.36 12.63
C ALA A 241 14.52 -17.89 12.71
N ARG A 242 13.37 -18.51 12.98
CA ARG A 242 13.22 -19.97 13.07
C ARG A 242 11.94 -20.42 12.37
N ILE A 243 12.02 -21.52 11.63
CA ILE A 243 10.83 -22.18 11.10
C ILE A 243 10.14 -22.92 12.25
N VAL A 244 8.85 -22.65 12.44
CA VAL A 244 8.01 -23.24 13.48
C VAL A 244 6.98 -24.22 12.91
N ASP A 245 6.70 -24.16 11.60
CA ASP A 245 5.80 -25.07 10.90
C ASP A 245 6.21 -25.20 9.41
N VAL A 246 6.05 -26.40 8.84
CA VAL A 246 6.20 -26.71 7.41
C VAL A 246 5.07 -27.63 6.98
N ARG A 247 4.38 -27.26 5.90
CA ARG A 247 3.30 -28.05 5.29
C ARG A 247 3.51 -28.15 3.79
N SER A 248 3.60 -29.36 3.25
CA SER A 248 3.70 -29.57 1.79
C SER A 248 2.49 -30.31 1.27
N GLY A 249 1.84 -29.76 0.24
CA GLY A 249 0.76 -30.38 -0.51
C GLY A 249 1.12 -30.51 -1.99
N LYS A 250 0.18 -31.03 -2.79
CA LYS A 250 0.37 -31.18 -4.25
C LYS A 250 0.57 -29.85 -4.98
N GLY A 251 0.09 -28.75 -4.41
CA GLY A 251 0.11 -27.42 -5.04
C GLY A 251 1.08 -26.41 -4.42
N PHE A 252 1.43 -26.53 -3.13
CA PHE A 252 2.31 -25.57 -2.45
C PHE A 252 3.07 -26.21 -1.28
N THR A 253 4.23 -25.64 -0.96
CA THR A 253 4.89 -25.75 0.33
C THR A 253 4.64 -24.47 1.12
N VAL A 254 4.21 -24.58 2.38
CA VAL A 254 3.91 -23.47 3.26
C VAL A 254 4.81 -23.54 4.49
N LEU A 255 5.46 -22.44 4.83
CA LEU A 255 6.37 -22.32 5.96
C LEU A 255 5.79 -21.28 6.94
N ASP A 256 5.63 -21.60 8.22
CA ASP A 256 5.46 -20.55 9.22
C ASP A 256 6.81 -20.32 9.91
N ILE A 257 7.26 -19.06 9.87
CA ILE A 257 8.54 -18.60 10.39
C ILE A 257 8.26 -17.65 11.54
N GLN A 258 8.86 -17.93 12.69
CA GLN A 258 8.93 -16.99 13.79
C GLN A 258 10.16 -16.10 13.63
N PHE A 259 9.92 -14.81 13.46
CA PHE A 259 10.92 -13.75 13.55
C PHE A 259 10.91 -13.15 14.95
N SER A 260 12.07 -13.04 15.60
CA SER A 260 12.14 -12.58 16.99
C SER A 260 13.16 -11.47 17.18
N HIS A 261 12.86 -10.54 18.10
CA HIS A 261 13.80 -9.56 18.61
C HIS A 261 13.82 -9.66 20.14
N PRO A 262 15.01 -9.75 20.78
CA PRO A 262 15.11 -9.92 22.24
C PRO A 262 14.81 -8.63 23.03
N GLY A 263 14.64 -7.51 22.31
CA GLY A 263 14.62 -6.17 22.89
C GLY A 263 16.04 -5.61 23.01
N ASP A 264 16.14 -4.29 23.09
CA ASP A 264 17.41 -3.62 23.39
C ASP A 264 17.56 -3.43 24.91
N ARG A 265 18.79 -3.34 25.40
CA ARG A 265 19.02 -3.05 26.83
C ARG A 265 18.67 -1.58 27.12
N PRO A 266 18.15 -1.24 28.32
CA PRO A 266 17.77 0.14 28.67
C PRO A 266 18.88 1.19 28.50
N GLU A 267 20.15 0.76 28.53
CA GLU A 267 21.33 1.62 28.43
C GLU A 267 21.77 1.88 26.98
N GLU A 268 21.27 1.11 26.01
CA GLU A 268 21.44 1.39 24.59
C GLU A 268 20.47 2.50 24.19
N ARG A 269 20.93 3.52 23.44
CA ARG A 269 20.11 4.67 22.96
C ARG A 269 18.90 4.30 22.07
N ARG A 270 18.55 3.02 21.96
CA ARG A 270 17.49 2.44 21.14
C ARG A 270 16.69 1.54 22.08
N ASP A 271 15.48 1.94 22.48
CA ASP A 271 14.58 1.12 23.32
C ASP A 271 13.67 0.28 22.41
N ALA A 272 14.23 -0.68 21.67
CA ALA A 272 13.42 -1.61 20.90
C ALA A 272 12.72 -2.60 21.84
N ALA A 273 11.40 -2.72 21.72
CA ALA A 273 10.65 -3.72 22.46
C ALA A 273 10.92 -5.12 21.88
N ALA A 274 11.04 -6.09 22.79
CA ALA A 274 11.11 -7.51 22.45
C ALA A 274 9.80 -8.00 21.84
N PHE A 275 9.91 -8.81 20.78
CA PHE A 275 8.76 -9.39 20.09
C PHE A 275 9.07 -10.77 19.52
N ALA A 276 7.99 -11.53 19.27
CA ALA A 276 7.99 -12.69 18.39
C ALA A 276 6.85 -12.53 17.39
N ALA A 277 7.14 -12.60 16.10
CA ALA A 277 6.18 -12.43 15.01
C ALA A 277 6.14 -13.68 14.13
N ILE A 278 4.96 -14.22 13.88
CA ILE A 278 4.76 -15.36 12.98
C ILE A 278 4.43 -14.85 11.58
N TYR A 279 5.18 -15.31 10.60
CA TYR A 279 4.98 -15.04 9.19
C TYR A 279 4.78 -16.34 8.44
N ARG A 280 3.82 -16.37 7.53
CA ARG A 280 3.57 -17.48 6.62
C ARG A 280 4.17 -17.20 5.27
N LEU A 281 5.02 -18.10 4.77
CA LEU A 281 5.50 -18.10 3.40
C LEU A 281 4.83 -19.23 2.60
N VAL A 282 4.42 -18.96 1.37
CA VAL A 282 3.81 -19.94 0.46
C VAL A 282 4.66 -20.05 -0.80
N LEU A 283 5.06 -21.28 -1.15
CA LEU A 283 5.94 -21.61 -2.27
C LEU A 283 5.22 -22.56 -3.23
N PRO A 284 5.09 -22.24 -4.53
CA PRO A 284 4.62 -23.20 -5.52
C PRO A 284 5.67 -24.28 -5.80
N PRO A 285 5.31 -25.43 -6.40
CA PRO A 285 6.27 -26.45 -6.83
C PRO A 285 7.16 -25.99 -7.98
N ARG A 286 6.69 -25.03 -8.79
CA ARG A 286 7.40 -24.43 -9.92
C ARG A 286 7.08 -22.94 -9.99
N GLY A 287 8.05 -22.14 -10.44
CA GLY A 287 7.90 -20.70 -10.61
C GLY A 287 9.17 -19.97 -10.22
N GLU A 288 9.03 -18.66 -10.04
CA GLU A 288 10.10 -17.77 -9.56
C GLU A 288 9.54 -16.86 -8.45
N TRP A 289 8.50 -17.33 -7.75
CA TRP A 289 7.72 -16.53 -6.82
C TRP A 289 7.42 -17.27 -5.51
N PHE A 290 7.17 -16.49 -4.46
CA PHE A 290 6.62 -16.94 -3.19
C PHE A 290 5.66 -15.87 -2.65
N ALA A 291 4.76 -16.23 -1.74
CA ALA A 291 3.96 -15.25 -1.01
C ALA A 291 4.38 -15.17 0.45
N SER A 292 4.20 -14.01 1.08
CA SER A 292 4.43 -13.77 2.51
C SER A 292 3.17 -13.18 3.16
N GLN A 293 2.92 -13.53 4.41
CA GLN A 293 1.76 -13.05 5.16
C GLN A 293 2.08 -12.97 6.66
N PRO A 294 1.98 -11.80 7.31
CA PRO A 294 2.10 -11.70 8.76
C PRO A 294 0.87 -12.31 9.45
N ILE A 295 1.07 -13.26 10.35
CA ILE A 295 0.00 -14.02 11.01
C ILE A 295 -0.27 -13.49 12.42
N SER A 296 0.77 -13.35 13.25
CA SER A 296 0.64 -12.85 14.62
C SER A 296 1.87 -12.08 15.07
N VAL A 297 1.70 -11.23 16.08
CA VAL A 297 2.79 -10.55 16.79
C VAL A 297 2.52 -10.64 18.29
N ARG A 298 3.50 -11.15 19.04
CA ARG A 298 3.48 -11.22 20.50
C ARG A 298 4.42 -10.19 21.11
N ASN A 299 3.96 -9.49 22.13
CA ASN A 299 4.81 -8.68 22.98
C ASN A 299 5.60 -9.59 23.94
N CYS A 300 6.93 -9.62 23.77
CA CYS A 300 7.84 -10.38 24.63
C CYS A 300 8.57 -9.49 25.65
N SER A 301 8.20 -8.21 25.74
CA SER A 301 8.77 -7.26 26.69
C SER A 301 8.03 -7.30 28.03
N ALA A 302 8.71 -6.88 29.08
CA ALA A 302 8.09 -6.66 30.40
C ALA A 302 7.13 -5.46 30.43
N GLN A 303 7.17 -4.60 29.40
CA GLN A 303 6.39 -3.37 29.33
C GLN A 303 5.53 -3.35 28.08
N GLU A 304 4.43 -2.60 28.12
CA GLU A 304 3.55 -2.41 26.97
C GLU A 304 4.20 -1.56 25.86
N TRP A 305 3.77 -1.79 24.62
CA TRP A 305 4.10 -0.98 23.46
C TRP A 305 2.99 -1.06 22.40
N THR A 306 2.95 -0.11 21.47
CA THR A 306 1.99 -0.14 20.36
C THR A 306 2.64 -0.67 19.10
N LEU A 307 2.07 -1.72 18.51
CA LEU A 307 2.37 -2.15 17.15
C LEU A 307 1.66 -1.22 16.18
N VAL A 308 2.40 -0.31 15.58
CA VAL A 308 1.84 0.71 14.69
C VAL A 308 1.69 0.15 13.28
N ASP A 309 2.79 -0.29 12.65
CA ASP A 309 2.80 -0.84 11.28
C ASP A 309 3.59 -2.14 11.22
N ILE A 310 3.27 -2.96 10.23
CA ILE A 310 4.07 -4.12 9.82
C ILE A 310 4.57 -3.89 8.40
N HIS A 311 5.86 -4.11 8.20
CA HIS A 311 6.54 -3.99 6.91
C HIS A 311 7.05 -5.36 6.45
N ASN A 312 6.68 -5.79 5.24
CA ASN A 312 7.27 -6.91 4.53
C ASN A 312 8.48 -6.42 3.73
N GLY A 313 9.58 -6.14 4.43
CA GLY A 313 10.78 -5.55 3.82
C GLY A 313 11.50 -6.55 2.93
N VAL A 314 11.59 -6.27 1.63
CA VAL A 314 12.42 -7.03 0.69
C VAL A 314 13.56 -6.18 0.17
N PHE A 315 14.78 -6.64 0.41
CA PHE A 315 16.03 -5.93 0.16
C PHE A 315 16.83 -6.65 -0.92
N PRO A 316 17.47 -5.95 -1.87
CA PRO A 316 18.38 -6.56 -2.83
C PRO A 316 19.62 -7.12 -2.14
N ALA A 317 20.21 -8.17 -2.71
CA ALA A 317 21.46 -8.73 -2.21
C ALA A 317 22.60 -7.71 -2.30
N ASN A 318 22.64 -6.97 -3.40
CA ASN A 318 23.56 -5.86 -3.61
C ASN A 318 22.82 -4.51 -3.61
N GLY A 319 22.80 -3.87 -2.44
CA GLY A 319 22.12 -2.60 -2.26
C GLY A 319 22.80 -1.39 -2.90
N LYS A 320 23.90 -1.52 -3.65
CA LYS A 320 24.56 -0.40 -4.35
C LYS A 320 24.20 -0.29 -5.83
N THR A 321 24.02 -1.44 -6.49
CA THR A 321 23.74 -1.52 -7.94
C THR A 321 22.26 -1.65 -8.25
N ALA A 322 21.48 -2.23 -7.33
CA ALA A 322 20.03 -2.26 -7.44
C ALA A 322 19.45 -0.84 -7.42
N GLN A 323 18.49 -0.58 -8.29
CA GLN A 323 17.75 0.68 -8.37
C GLN A 323 16.24 0.40 -8.35
N PRO A 324 15.44 1.23 -7.66
CA PRO A 324 13.99 1.09 -7.67
C PRO A 324 13.43 1.42 -9.06
N VAL A 325 12.38 0.71 -9.47
CA VAL A 325 11.68 0.95 -10.73
C VAL A 325 10.23 1.31 -10.45
N LYS A 326 9.76 2.44 -11.00
CA LYS A 326 8.35 2.82 -10.91
C LYS A 326 7.56 2.05 -11.96
N VAL A 327 6.53 1.33 -11.52
CA VAL A 327 5.55 0.66 -12.41
C VAL A 327 4.16 1.26 -12.12
N PRO A 328 3.84 2.45 -12.67
CA PRO A 328 2.80 3.35 -12.13
C PRO A 328 1.36 2.82 -12.15
N ILE A 329 1.10 1.79 -12.96
CA ILE A 329 -0.22 1.16 -13.15
C ILE A 329 -0.52 0.14 -12.05
N TYR A 330 0.52 -0.47 -11.49
CA TYR A 330 0.38 -1.56 -10.54
C TYR A 330 0.92 -1.10 -9.19
N LYS A 331 0.17 -1.37 -8.11
CA LYS A 331 0.57 -1.03 -6.74
C LYS A 331 1.66 -2.00 -6.30
N ALA A 332 2.82 -1.85 -6.90
CA ALA A 332 3.82 -2.87 -6.94
C ALA A 332 5.17 -2.36 -6.48
N GLY A 333 5.76 -3.29 -5.76
CA GLY A 333 7.14 -3.52 -5.56
C GLY A 333 7.94 -3.74 -6.87
N VAL A 334 8.88 -2.89 -7.38
CA VAL A 334 10.04 -3.36 -8.18
C VAL A 334 11.39 -2.73 -7.81
N TRP A 335 12.45 -3.55 -7.73
CA TRP A 335 13.85 -3.12 -7.91
C TRP A 335 14.57 -3.96 -8.98
N GLU A 336 15.53 -3.35 -9.67
CA GLU A 336 16.36 -3.97 -10.71
C GLU A 336 17.84 -3.75 -10.42
N ASP A 337 18.64 -4.81 -10.44
CA ASP A 337 20.09 -4.77 -10.49
C ASP A 337 20.56 -5.03 -11.92
N ARG A 338 20.92 -3.94 -12.62
CA ARG A 338 21.40 -4.01 -14.00
C ARG A 338 22.78 -4.63 -14.14
N ALA A 339 23.60 -4.62 -13.09
CA ALA A 339 24.90 -5.28 -13.12
C ALA A 339 24.73 -6.80 -13.03
N ALA A 340 23.83 -7.26 -12.16
CA ALA A 340 23.48 -8.68 -12.03
C ALA A 340 22.49 -9.19 -13.10
N GLN A 341 21.83 -8.29 -13.83
CA GLN A 341 20.72 -8.61 -14.75
C GLN A 341 19.53 -9.29 -14.05
N LEU A 342 19.29 -8.94 -12.79
CA LEU A 342 18.22 -9.49 -11.95
C LEU A 342 17.25 -8.41 -11.48
N GLY A 343 15.99 -8.78 -11.28
CA GLY A 343 15.00 -7.93 -10.65
C GLY A 343 14.11 -8.71 -9.69
N LEU A 344 13.52 -8.00 -8.73
CA LEU A 344 12.50 -8.55 -7.84
C LEU A 344 11.29 -7.63 -7.82
N ALA A 345 10.14 -8.22 -8.09
CA ALA A 345 8.84 -7.59 -7.97
C ALA A 345 8.12 -8.05 -6.69
N SER A 346 7.32 -7.18 -6.09
CA SER A 346 6.39 -7.52 -5.00
C SER A 346 5.02 -6.92 -5.30
N THR A 347 3.93 -7.62 -5.05
CA THR A 347 2.58 -7.07 -5.26
C THR A 347 1.59 -7.75 -4.34
N THR A 348 0.41 -7.19 -4.20
CA THR A 348 -0.71 -7.78 -3.48
C THR A 348 -1.88 -7.96 -4.45
N ALA A 349 -2.73 -8.96 -4.22
CA ALA A 349 -3.94 -9.13 -5.04
C ALA A 349 -4.96 -8.02 -4.77
N SER A 350 -5.04 -7.57 -3.51
CA SER A 350 -5.87 -6.44 -3.12
C SER A 350 -5.04 -5.15 -3.09
N GLY A 351 -5.65 -4.01 -3.46
CA GLY A 351 -5.04 -2.68 -3.29
C GLY A 351 -4.86 -2.23 -1.83
N ASP A 352 -5.09 -3.11 -0.85
CA ASP A 352 -5.18 -2.78 0.59
C ASP A 352 -3.85 -2.43 1.25
N MET A 353 -2.72 -2.74 0.61
CA MET A 353 -1.38 -2.43 1.15
C MET A 353 -0.73 -1.26 0.44
N ALA A 354 -0.12 -0.35 1.19
CA ALA A 354 0.80 0.62 0.62
C ALA A 354 2.11 -0.10 0.31
N ILE A 355 2.35 -0.45 -0.96
CA ILE A 355 3.66 -0.93 -1.41
C ILE A 355 4.38 0.28 -1.98
N ASN A 356 5.29 0.85 -1.20
CA ASN A 356 6.10 1.99 -1.59
C ASN A 356 7.57 1.59 -1.68
N TYR A 357 8.32 2.26 -2.54
CA TYR A 357 9.78 2.14 -2.57
C TYR A 357 10.43 3.28 -1.83
N TRP A 358 11.40 2.91 -1.00
CA TRP A 358 12.32 3.87 -0.41
C TRP A 358 13.73 3.40 -0.67
N SER A 359 14.62 4.35 -0.91
CA SER A 359 16.04 4.17 -0.67
C SER A 359 16.36 4.82 0.68
N ARG A 360 17.04 4.08 1.55
CA ARG A 360 17.63 4.65 2.76
C ARG A 360 19.14 4.56 2.62
N ASP A 361 19.82 5.70 2.68
CA ASP A 361 21.28 5.78 2.55
C ASP A 361 21.82 5.12 1.26
N GLY A 362 21.04 5.21 0.17
CA GLY A 362 21.37 4.61 -1.13
C GLY A 362 20.99 3.14 -1.28
N HIS A 363 20.42 2.49 -0.25
CA HIS A 363 19.97 1.11 -0.32
C HIS A 363 18.45 1.03 -0.58
N PRO A 364 18.02 0.58 -1.78
CA PRO A 364 16.60 0.45 -2.06
C PRO A 364 15.99 -0.75 -1.34
N PHE A 365 14.74 -0.62 -0.94
CA PHE A 365 13.94 -1.74 -0.44
C PHE A 365 12.48 -1.55 -0.79
N ALA A 366 11.77 -2.67 -0.97
CA ALA A 366 10.33 -2.68 -1.08
C ALA A 366 9.74 -2.50 0.31
N ASP A 367 9.10 -1.36 0.57
CA ASP A 367 8.34 -1.11 1.78
C ASP A 367 6.86 -1.46 1.54
N ALA A 368 6.59 -2.75 1.56
CA ALA A 368 5.22 -3.28 1.58
C ALA A 368 4.71 -3.21 3.02
N LYS A 369 3.94 -2.16 3.36
CA LYS A 369 3.43 -1.95 4.72
C LYS A 369 1.91 -1.86 4.83
N PHE A 370 1.41 -2.25 6.00
CA PHE A 370 0.04 -1.97 6.44
C PHE A 370 0.03 -1.59 7.91
N ARG A 371 -0.95 -0.77 8.28
CA ARG A 371 -1.13 -0.27 9.64
C ARG A 371 -1.92 -1.29 10.47
N VAL A 372 -1.56 -1.41 11.74
CA VAL A 372 -2.22 -2.26 12.75
C VAL A 372 -2.75 -1.39 13.89
N ASP A 373 -1.93 -0.45 14.39
CA ASP A 373 -2.20 0.47 15.51
C ASP A 373 -2.83 -0.21 16.73
N LYS A 374 -2.20 -1.31 17.18
CA LYS A 374 -2.67 -2.09 18.33
C LYS A 374 -1.70 -1.98 19.50
N LYS A 375 -2.22 -1.56 20.65
CA LYS A 375 -1.50 -1.58 21.93
C LYS A 375 -1.42 -3.02 22.44
N LEU A 376 -0.23 -3.49 22.81
CA LEU A 376 0.02 -4.85 23.29
C LEU A 376 0.50 -4.84 24.73
N ALA A 377 -0.25 -5.47 25.63
CA ALA A 377 0.17 -5.71 27.00
C ALA A 377 1.35 -6.72 27.05
N PRO A 378 2.14 -6.77 28.14
CA PRO A 378 3.18 -7.79 28.31
C PRO A 378 2.62 -9.21 28.12
N GLY A 379 3.23 -9.99 27.23
CA GLY A 379 2.80 -11.35 26.90
C GLY A 379 1.59 -11.45 25.94
N GLU A 380 0.92 -10.34 25.62
CA GLU A 380 -0.21 -10.34 24.69
C GLU A 380 0.24 -10.74 23.28
N GLU A 381 -0.54 -11.61 22.64
CA GLU A 381 -0.42 -11.95 21.23
C GLU A 381 -1.59 -11.37 20.43
N ALA A 382 -1.26 -10.52 19.45
CA ALA A 382 -2.21 -10.06 18.47
C ALA A 382 -2.22 -10.97 17.25
N ILE A 383 -3.38 -11.54 16.95
CA ILE A 383 -3.64 -12.16 15.66
C ILE A 383 -3.81 -11.04 14.63
N ILE A 384 -2.94 -11.04 13.63
CA ILE A 384 -2.89 -10.02 12.58
C ILE A 384 -3.66 -10.50 11.35
N ASN A 385 -3.38 -11.74 10.88
CA ASN A 385 -3.87 -12.25 9.59
C ASN A 385 -3.79 -11.19 8.49
N GLY A 386 -2.61 -10.61 8.35
CA GLY A 386 -2.37 -9.47 7.48
C GLY A 386 -2.53 -9.81 6.00
N PRO A 387 -2.40 -8.80 5.14
CA PRO A 387 -2.50 -8.98 3.70
C PRO A 387 -1.37 -9.89 3.17
N ILE A 388 -1.69 -10.62 2.10
CA ILE A 388 -0.75 -11.51 1.42
C ILE A 388 0.04 -10.71 0.39
N VAL A 389 1.36 -10.72 0.50
CA VAL A 389 2.28 -10.10 -0.45
C VAL A 389 2.94 -11.19 -1.28
N PHE A 390 2.77 -11.15 -2.58
CA PHE A 390 3.49 -11.98 -3.51
C PHE A 390 4.84 -11.32 -3.80
N HIS A 391 5.89 -12.10 -3.97
CA HIS A 391 7.23 -11.69 -4.33
C HIS A 391 7.73 -12.56 -5.48
N CYS A 392 8.33 -11.98 -6.53
CA CYS A 392 8.77 -12.72 -7.70
C CYS A 392 10.10 -12.19 -8.24
N GLY A 393 11.09 -13.09 -8.39
CA GLY A 393 12.32 -12.81 -9.10
C GLY A 393 12.13 -12.90 -10.62
N TYR A 394 12.96 -12.18 -11.37
CA TYR A 394 13.01 -12.26 -12.82
C TYR A 394 14.36 -11.81 -13.38
N ARG A 395 14.64 -12.18 -14.63
CA ARG A 395 15.80 -11.75 -15.39
C ARG A 395 15.44 -10.58 -16.29
N LEU A 396 16.26 -9.52 -16.28
CA LEU A 396 16.04 -8.33 -17.11
C LEU A 396 16.12 -8.63 -18.61
N SER A 397 16.84 -9.69 -18.99
CA SER A 397 16.97 -10.16 -20.37
C SER A 397 15.74 -10.86 -20.92
N GLU A 398 14.83 -11.32 -20.05
CA GLU A 398 13.70 -12.17 -20.43
C GLU A 398 12.37 -11.44 -20.41
N VAL A 399 12.18 -10.52 -19.47
CA VAL A 399 10.89 -9.87 -19.24
C VAL A 399 11.07 -8.48 -18.65
N SER A 400 10.23 -7.54 -19.09
CA SER A 400 10.19 -6.20 -18.51
C SER A 400 9.60 -6.24 -17.10
N SER A 401 10.00 -5.31 -16.25
CA SER A 401 9.39 -5.12 -14.93
C SER A 401 7.87 -4.91 -15.00
N LYS A 402 7.39 -4.17 -16.01
CA LYS A 402 5.95 -3.96 -16.24
C LYS A 402 5.21 -5.27 -16.49
N ASP A 403 5.71 -6.08 -17.42
CA ASP A 403 5.05 -7.33 -17.80
C ASP A 403 5.13 -8.36 -16.68
N LYS A 404 6.24 -8.38 -15.94
CA LYS A 404 6.38 -9.25 -14.78
C LYS A 404 5.38 -8.92 -13.70
N VAL A 405 5.25 -7.64 -13.34
CA VAL A 405 4.27 -7.20 -12.33
C VAL A 405 2.84 -7.48 -12.79
N LYS A 406 2.52 -7.28 -14.08
CA LYS A 406 1.20 -7.61 -14.64
C LYS A 406 0.87 -9.10 -14.47
N ALA A 407 1.77 -9.98 -14.90
CA ALA A 407 1.58 -11.42 -14.77
C ALA A 407 1.44 -11.86 -13.31
N MET A 408 2.24 -11.26 -12.43
CA MET A 408 2.24 -11.53 -11.00
C MET A 408 0.96 -11.05 -10.31
N LYS A 409 0.39 -9.91 -10.72
CA LYS A 409 -0.88 -9.43 -10.19
C LYS A 409 -2.03 -10.35 -10.59
N ALA A 410 -2.08 -10.77 -11.86
CA ALA A 410 -3.05 -11.76 -12.33
C ALA A 410 -2.94 -13.09 -11.56
N LEU A 411 -1.70 -13.54 -11.30
CA LEU A 411 -1.45 -14.71 -10.47
C LEU A 411 -1.97 -14.52 -9.04
N ALA A 412 -1.65 -13.39 -8.40
CA ALA A 412 -2.09 -13.08 -7.04
C ALA A 412 -3.61 -13.11 -6.94
N GLU A 413 -4.31 -12.50 -7.90
CA GLU A 413 -5.77 -12.50 -8.01
C GLU A 413 -6.37 -13.89 -8.28
N SER A 414 -5.65 -14.76 -9.00
CA SER A 414 -6.11 -16.14 -9.23
C SER A 414 -5.99 -17.03 -7.98
N LEU A 415 -5.09 -16.68 -7.06
CA LEU A 415 -4.76 -17.48 -5.88
C LEU A 415 -5.39 -16.95 -4.59
N THR A 416 -5.92 -15.73 -4.60
CA THR A 416 -6.51 -15.08 -3.44
C THR A 416 -7.80 -14.39 -3.85
N HIS A 417 -8.83 -14.51 -3.01
CA HIS A 417 -10.13 -13.87 -3.22
C HIS A 417 -10.30 -12.70 -2.26
#